data_AF-A0A6I1QSB7-F1
#
_entry.id   AF-A0A6I1QSB7-F1
#
_cell.length_a   1.000
_cell.length_b   1.000
_cell.length_c   1.000
_cell.angle_alpha   90.00
_cell.angle_beta   90.00
_cell.angle_gamma   90.00
#
_symmetry.space_group_name_H-M   'P 1'
#
loop_
_entity.id
_entity.type
_entity.pdbx_description
1 polymer ?
#
loop_
_entity_poly.entity_id
_entity_poly.type
_entity_poly.pdbx_seq_one_letter_code
_entity_poly.pdbx_strand_id
1 'polypeptide(L)' 'MPDTTCHMSISLDGFVAGPDQSRENPLGKRGREVHSWHLGDERANDAD' A
#
# COMPACT_ATOMS: atom_id res chain seq x y z
N MET A 1 -11.81 8.77 27.23
CA MET A 1 -11.38 7.65 26.37
C MET A 1 -10.54 8.23 25.25
N PRO A 2 -9.37 7.66 24.93
CA PRO A 2 -8.61 8.10 23.77
C PRO A 2 -9.30 7.67 22.47
N ASP A 3 -9.15 8.49 21.43
CA ASP A 3 -9.58 8.14 20.08
C ASP A 3 -8.66 7.06 19.48
N THR A 4 -9.24 6.15 18.70
CA THR A 4 -8.49 5.13 17.94
C THR A 4 -8.67 5.42 16.45
N THR A 5 -7.58 5.69 15.75
CA THR A 5 -7.57 6.00 14.30
C THR A 5 -6.82 4.92 13.51
N CYS A 6 -7.13 4.80 12.21
CA CYS A 6 -6.46 3.89 11.29
C CYS A 6 -6.22 4.61 9.95
N HIS A 7 -5.00 4.53 9.43
CA HIS A 7 -4.59 5.13 8.17
C HIS A 7 -4.02 4.04 7.28
N MET A 8 -4.63 3.82 6.11
CA MET A 8 -4.25 2.76 5.18
C MET A 8 -4.36 3.26 3.75
N SER A 9 -3.51 2.72 2.87
CA SER A 9 -3.71 2.80 1.43
C SER A 9 -4.56 1.61 0.98
N ILE A 10 -5.48 1.83 0.03
CA ILE A 10 -6.35 0.79 -0.53
C ILE A 10 -6.49 0.99 -2.04
N SER A 11 -6.51 -0.10 -2.78
CA SER A 11 -6.77 -0.07 -4.22
C SER A 11 -8.25 0.22 -4.52
N LEU A 12 -8.57 0.59 -5.76
CA LEU A 12 -9.94 0.88 -6.20
C LEU A 12 -10.90 -0.32 -6.05
N ASP A 13 -10.36 -1.52 -6.16
CA ASP A 13 -11.06 -2.80 -6.00
C ASP A 13 -11.04 -3.32 -4.55
N GLY A 14 -10.56 -2.53 -3.58
CA GLY A 14 -10.78 -2.78 -2.15
C GLY A 14 -9.67 -3.57 -1.44
N PHE A 15 -8.46 -3.61 -1.99
CA PHE A 15 -7.34 -4.37 -1.45
C PHE A 15 -6.30 -3.45 -0.77
N VAL A 16 -6.00 -3.72 0.50
CA VAL A 16 -4.92 -3.05 1.26
C VAL A 16 -3.55 -3.68 0.95
N ALA A 17 -3.55 -4.99 0.74
CA ALA A 17 -2.50 -5.75 0.09
C ALA A 17 -3.15 -6.44 -1.11
N GLY A 18 -2.43 -6.59 -2.21
CA GLY A 18 -2.96 -7.19 -3.43
C GLY A 18 -3.48 -8.61 -3.22
N PRO A 19 -4.31 -9.14 -4.14
CA PRO A 19 -4.81 -10.50 -4.05
C PRO A 19 -3.68 -11.54 -4.09
N ASP A 20 -3.97 -12.77 -3.67
CA ASP A 20 -3.05 -13.91 -3.70
C ASP A 20 -1.74 -13.70 -2.89
N GLN A 21 -1.85 -13.19 -1.66
CA GLN A 21 -0.69 -13.09 -0.76
C GLN A 21 -0.04 -14.46 -0.50
N SER A 22 1.28 -14.52 -0.57
CA SER A 22 2.07 -15.72 -0.27
C SER A 22 3.43 -15.35 0.33
N ARG A 23 4.28 -16.34 0.64
CA ARG A 23 5.65 -16.06 1.09
C ARG A 23 6.50 -15.44 -0.02
N GLU A 24 6.26 -15.83 -1.26
CA GLU A 24 6.90 -15.27 -2.45
C GLU A 24 6.33 -13.89 -2.80
N ASN A 25 5.03 -13.67 -2.57
CA ASN A 25 4.34 -12.38 -2.80
C ASN A 25 3.78 -11.84 -1.49
N PRO A 26 4.61 -11.29 -0.58
CA PRO A 26 4.17 -10.92 0.77
C PRO A 26 3.13 -9.78 0.77
N LEU A 27 3.18 -8.88 -0.21
CA LEU A 27 2.17 -7.84 -0.40
C LEU A 27 1.06 -8.27 -1.37
N GLY A 28 1.07 -9.50 -1.85
CA GLY A 28 0.17 -9.98 -2.89
C GLY A 28 0.49 -9.39 -4.26
N LYS A 29 -0.22 -9.88 -5.28
CA LYS A 29 -0.04 -9.41 -6.67
C LYS A 29 -0.40 -7.95 -6.77
N ARG A 30 0.50 -7.14 -7.33
CA ARG A 30 0.35 -5.67 -7.46
C ARG A 30 0.25 -4.90 -6.15
N GLY A 31 0.42 -5.53 -4.99
CA GLY A 31 0.34 -4.84 -3.70
C GLY A 31 1.40 -3.77 -3.48
N ARG A 32 2.54 -3.83 -4.17
CA ARG A 32 3.53 -2.75 -4.13
C ARG A 32 3.01 -1.45 -4.78
N GLU A 33 2.09 -1.52 -5.73
CA GLU A 33 1.58 -0.34 -6.45
C GLU A 33 0.76 0.57 -5.52
N VAL A 34 -0.08 -0.01 -4.65
CA VAL A 34 -0.86 0.77 -3.66
C VAL A 34 0.03 1.43 -2.58
N HIS A 35 1.26 0.94 -2.40
CA HIS A 35 2.24 1.45 -1.43
C HIS A 35 3.40 2.21 -2.08
N SER A 36 3.37 2.48 -3.39
CA SER A 36 4.54 3.05 -4.10
C SER A 36 4.98 4.39 -3.50
N TRP A 37 4.02 5.25 -3.17
CA TRP A 37 4.25 6.56 -2.55
C TRP A 37 5.12 6.49 -1.28
N HIS A 38 5.01 5.42 -0.49
CA HIS A 38 5.78 5.23 0.74
C HIS A 38 7.06 4.40 0.53
N LEU A 39 7.07 3.51 -0.47
CA LEU A 39 8.15 2.55 -0.72
C LEU A 39 9.21 3.05 -1.71
N GLY A 40 9.19 4.34 -2.05
CA GLY A 40 10.18 4.97 -2.92
C GLY A 40 9.77 4.96 -4.40
N ASP A 41 8.60 5.51 -4.71
CA ASP A 41 8.23 5.87 -6.08
C ASP A 41 9.16 6.98 -6.58
N GLU A 42 9.83 6.78 -7.71
CA GLU A 42 10.73 7.78 -8.31
C GLU A 42 9.99 9.11 -8.59
N ARG A 43 8.68 9.05 -8.84
CA ARG A 43 7.83 10.23 -9.08
C ARG A 43 7.49 10.99 -7.80
N ALA A 44 7.67 10.38 -6.63
CA ALA A 44 7.35 11.01 -5.34
C ALA A 44 8.47 11.94 -4.84
N ASN A 45 9.67 11.89 -5.43
CA ASN A 45 10.82 12.69 -4.99
C ASN A 45 10.78 14.15 -5.47
N ASP A 46 9.89 14.49 -6.41
CA ASP A 46 9.79 15.83 -7.01
C ASP A 46 8.67 16.69 -6.37
N ALA A 47 8.03 16.20 -5.31
CA ALA A 47 6.84 16.81 -4.71
C ALA A 47 7.09 17.54 -3.38
N ASP A 48 8.34 17.85 -3.04
CA ASP A 48 8.74 18.66 -1.87
C ASP A 48 9.42 19.97 -2.31
#